data_AF-A0A9D3AA87-F1
#
_entry.id   AF-A0A9D3AA87-F1
#
_cell.length_a   1.000
_cell.length_b   1.000
_cell.length_c   1.000
_cell.angle_alpha   90.00
_cell.angle_beta   90.00
_cell.angle_gamma   90.00
#
_symmetry.space_group_name_H-M   'P 1'
#
loop_
_entity.id
_entity.type
_entity.pdbx_description
1 polymer ?
#
loop_
_entity_poly.entity_id
_entity_poly.type
_entity_poly.pdbx_seq_one_letter_code
_entity_poly.pdbx_strand_id
1 'polypeptide(L)'
;MSRIIVVSIRVAQQKSIATGGLAVAIECMLNAHQQEGIWLGWSGEQCAQPCTELHVEHRDHYSTMTFSLTPEQHQQFYCGYANNCLWPAFHQRIDLMTFNSHEYQQYLAVNEQIAHYLSTVLRPDDIVWVHDYHLIPLAHYCRKLGLNQPIGFFLHTPFPNPDALATIPRHQSWLPYLLDYEVVGLQSTPDFLNLSNSLTKVLGLSANEGRITYKNRTTLIKSYPISIAPELIQSMATMPTPFGSDTSDYPILGDGQLIVSADRLDYSKGLPKRFESFNTLLEHFPTLKESVNYLQIAPSTREGIESYQQQQNELESLAGQINGKHASFNWVPLIYLNRAVAPVMLMSIFRKAHVGFIAPLRDGMNLVAKEYVAAQDAADPGVLVLSEFTGAASEFQEGALLVNPYDTEATAQALYRALTMSLAERQARHQALMAHLEEFDLKRWCFSFLSDLNAVLETEATPSLQN
;
A
#
# COMPACT_ATOMS: atom_id res chain seq x y z
N MET A 1 -9.95 -25.11 -12.93
CA MET A 1 -9.59 -24.12 -11.90
C MET A 1 -10.75 -23.18 -11.77
N SER A 2 -11.10 -22.83 -10.54
CA SER A 2 -12.16 -21.88 -10.20
C SER A 2 -11.90 -20.49 -10.77
N ARG A 3 -12.95 -19.68 -11.00
CA ARG A 3 -12.77 -18.25 -11.26
C ARG A 3 -12.31 -17.54 -9.99
N ILE A 4 -11.48 -16.51 -10.16
CA ILE A 4 -11.08 -15.62 -9.06
C ILE A 4 -11.95 -14.37 -9.11
N ILE A 5 -12.61 -14.10 -7.98
CA ILE A 5 -13.40 -12.89 -7.77
C ILE A 5 -12.62 -11.98 -6.82
N VAL A 6 -11.94 -11.00 -7.37
CA VAL A 6 -11.21 -10.00 -6.62
C VAL A 6 -12.18 -8.90 -6.18
N VAL A 7 -12.19 -8.58 -4.89
CA VAL A 7 -13.02 -7.50 -4.35
C VAL A 7 -12.13 -6.49 -3.67
N SER A 8 -12.11 -5.26 -4.18
CA SER A 8 -11.41 -4.14 -3.56
C SER A 8 -12.31 -2.92 -3.53
N ILE A 9 -12.00 -1.94 -2.67
CA ILE A 9 -12.84 -0.74 -2.65
C ILE A 9 -12.76 0.02 -3.97
N ARG A 10 -11.65 0.02 -4.70
CA ARG A 10 -11.49 0.80 -5.93
C ARG A 10 -10.98 -0.07 -7.07
N VAL A 11 -11.65 0.01 -8.21
CA VAL A 11 -11.23 -0.61 -9.47
C VAL A 11 -10.47 0.40 -10.31
N ALA A 12 -9.35 0.01 -10.91
CA ALA A 12 -8.64 0.87 -11.86
C ALA A 12 -9.50 1.12 -13.10
N GLN A 13 -9.61 2.36 -13.58
CA GLN A 13 -10.37 2.68 -14.78
C GLN A 13 -9.52 2.46 -16.03
N GLN A 14 -10.12 1.98 -17.14
CA GLN A 14 -9.40 1.61 -18.37
C GLN A 14 -8.57 2.76 -19.00
N LYS A 15 -8.98 4.01 -18.77
CA LYS A 15 -8.33 5.21 -19.32
C LYS A 15 -7.22 5.77 -18.43
N SER A 16 -7.00 5.22 -17.25
CA SER A 16 -5.88 5.57 -16.38
C SER A 16 -5.00 4.34 -16.17
N ILE A 17 -3.69 4.49 -16.36
CA ILE A 17 -2.75 3.47 -15.87
C ILE A 17 -3.04 3.34 -14.37
N ALA A 18 -3.22 2.12 -13.88
CA ALA A 18 -3.47 1.84 -12.47
C ALA A 18 -2.47 2.61 -11.58
N THR A 19 -2.91 3.73 -10.98
CA THR A 19 -2.08 4.53 -10.10
C THR A 19 -2.23 4.00 -8.68
N GLY A 20 -1.29 3.16 -8.25
CA GLY A 20 -1.25 2.61 -6.91
C GLY A 20 -0.90 1.12 -6.92
N GLY A 21 0.05 0.72 -6.06
CA GLY A 21 0.64 -0.62 -6.14
C GLY A 21 -0.34 -1.79 -5.96
N LEU A 22 -1.45 -1.62 -5.25
CA LEU A 22 -2.51 -2.64 -5.17
C LEU A 22 -3.21 -2.89 -6.51
N ALA A 23 -3.55 -1.82 -7.23
CA ALA A 23 -4.25 -1.95 -8.50
C ALA A 23 -3.36 -2.64 -9.55
N VAL A 24 -2.08 -2.26 -9.63
CA VAL A 24 -1.08 -2.93 -10.48
C VAL A 24 -0.92 -4.41 -10.09
N ALA A 25 -0.88 -4.69 -8.78
CA ALA A 25 -0.75 -6.05 -8.27
C ALA A 25 -1.93 -6.95 -8.69
N ILE A 26 -3.17 -6.44 -8.56
CA ILE A 26 -4.38 -7.15 -8.96
C ILE A 26 -4.43 -7.37 -10.47
N GLU A 27 -4.12 -6.34 -11.28
CA GLU A 27 -4.13 -6.48 -12.75
C GLU A 27 -3.12 -7.51 -13.23
N CYS A 28 -1.89 -7.48 -12.70
CA CYS A 28 -0.87 -8.47 -13.06
C CYS A 28 -1.33 -9.88 -12.69
N MET A 29 -1.96 -10.05 -11.53
CA MET A 29 -2.48 -11.34 -11.08
C MET A 29 -3.62 -11.85 -11.96
N LEU A 30 -4.60 -11.00 -12.27
CA LEU A 30 -5.74 -11.37 -13.13
C LEU A 30 -5.30 -11.68 -14.56
N ASN A 31 -4.34 -10.93 -15.11
CA ASN A 31 -3.80 -11.19 -16.45
C ASN A 31 -2.94 -12.47 -16.51
N ALA A 32 -2.28 -12.83 -15.40
CA ALA A 32 -1.51 -14.07 -15.32
C ALA A 32 -2.40 -15.30 -15.06
N HIS A 33 -3.65 -15.10 -14.64
CA HIS A 33 -4.58 -16.18 -14.35
C HIS A 33 -5.14 -16.79 -15.65
N GLN A 34 -5.17 -18.12 -15.73
CA GLN A 34 -5.57 -18.82 -16.97
C GLN A 34 -7.10 -18.91 -17.16
N GLN A 35 -7.89 -18.69 -16.12
CA GLN A 35 -9.35 -18.68 -16.18
C GLN A 35 -9.89 -17.27 -16.06
N GLU A 36 -11.11 -17.07 -16.54
CA GLU A 36 -11.86 -15.82 -16.41
C GLU A 36 -11.85 -15.33 -14.94
N GLY A 37 -11.33 -14.13 -14.73
CA GLY A 37 -11.38 -13.43 -13.45
C GLY A 37 -12.43 -12.31 -13.43
N ILE A 38 -12.88 -11.94 -12.25
CA ILE A 38 -13.73 -10.76 -12.03
C ILE A 38 -13.06 -9.84 -11.03
N TRP A 39 -13.03 -8.54 -11.32
CA TRP A 39 -12.66 -7.51 -10.35
C TRP A 39 -13.88 -6.65 -10.01
N LEU A 40 -14.41 -6.84 -8.81
CA LEU A 40 -15.55 -6.11 -8.28
C LEU A 40 -15.11 -4.97 -7.34
N GLY A 41 -15.71 -3.80 -7.48
CA GLY A 41 -15.42 -2.66 -6.59
C GLY A 41 -16.13 -1.37 -6.95
N TRP A 42 -15.81 -0.27 -6.27
CA TRP A 42 -16.36 1.05 -6.57
C TRP A 42 -15.72 1.62 -7.84
N SER A 43 -16.55 2.19 -8.71
CA SER A 43 -16.15 2.89 -9.95
C SER A 43 -15.33 4.16 -9.71
N GLY A 44 -15.44 4.74 -8.51
CA GLY A 44 -14.97 6.10 -8.20
C GLY A 44 -16.05 7.16 -8.40
N GLU A 45 -17.22 6.81 -8.95
CA GLU A 45 -18.30 7.76 -9.20
C GLU A 45 -19.34 7.77 -8.07
N GLN A 46 -19.95 8.94 -7.87
CA GLN A 46 -21.06 9.12 -6.94
C GLN A 46 -22.38 9.27 -7.69
N CYS A 47 -23.43 8.61 -7.21
CA CYS A 47 -24.77 8.65 -7.82
C CYS A 47 -25.86 8.95 -6.78
N ALA A 48 -26.96 9.58 -7.19
CA ALA A 48 -27.99 10.03 -6.25
C ALA A 48 -28.70 8.87 -5.52
N GLN A 49 -28.79 7.70 -6.14
CA GLN A 49 -29.37 6.50 -5.56
C GLN A 49 -28.40 5.33 -5.71
N PRO A 50 -28.39 4.36 -4.77
CA PRO A 50 -27.55 3.18 -4.90
C PRO A 50 -27.80 2.46 -6.23
N CYS A 51 -26.75 2.12 -6.97
CA CYS A 51 -26.90 1.33 -8.19
C CYS A 51 -27.55 -0.02 -7.84
N THR A 52 -28.65 -0.38 -8.49
CA THR A 52 -29.25 -1.71 -8.35
C THR A 52 -28.52 -2.76 -9.18
N GLU A 53 -27.83 -2.34 -10.24
CA GLU A 53 -27.11 -3.18 -11.18
C GLU A 53 -25.63 -2.81 -11.22
N LEU A 54 -24.77 -3.82 -11.40
CA LEU A 54 -23.33 -3.64 -11.59
C LEU A 54 -23.06 -3.24 -13.04
N HIS A 55 -22.22 -2.24 -13.23
CA HIS A 55 -21.68 -1.92 -14.55
C HIS A 55 -20.57 -2.92 -14.89
N VAL A 56 -20.74 -3.66 -15.98
CA VAL A 56 -19.77 -4.68 -16.44
C VAL A 56 -18.97 -4.12 -17.60
N GLU A 57 -17.65 -4.19 -17.50
CA GLU A 57 -16.71 -3.90 -18.57
C GLU A 57 -15.81 -5.12 -18.78
N HIS A 58 -15.75 -5.62 -20.01
CA HIS A 58 -14.90 -6.74 -20.38
C HIS A 58 -13.50 -6.22 -20.77
N ARG A 59 -12.47 -6.82 -20.17
CA ARG A 59 -11.06 -6.63 -20.54
C ARG A 59 -10.52 -7.94 -21.14
N ASP A 60 -9.28 -7.92 -21.61
CA ASP A 60 -8.70 -9.04 -22.36
C ASP A 60 -8.79 -10.38 -21.62
N HIS A 61 -8.42 -10.42 -20.33
CA HIS A 61 -8.35 -11.66 -19.54
C HIS A 61 -9.27 -11.70 -18.31
N TYR A 62 -10.00 -10.62 -18.02
CA TYR A 62 -10.91 -10.53 -16.89
C TYR A 62 -12.01 -9.50 -17.14
N SER A 63 -13.08 -9.51 -16.34
CA SER A 63 -14.12 -8.50 -16.38
C SER A 63 -14.08 -7.63 -15.12
N THR A 64 -14.29 -6.32 -15.26
CA THR A 64 -14.52 -5.44 -14.10
C THR A 64 -16.03 -5.28 -13.88
N MET A 65 -16.46 -5.37 -12.64
CA MET A 65 -17.86 -5.16 -12.24
C MET A 65 -17.93 -4.06 -11.20
N THR A 66 -18.41 -2.88 -11.58
CA THR A 66 -18.35 -1.71 -10.71
C THR A 66 -19.72 -1.26 -10.22
N PHE A 67 -19.77 -0.85 -8.95
CA PHE A 67 -20.89 -0.12 -8.37
C PHE A 67 -20.51 1.34 -8.12
N SER A 68 -21.51 2.20 -7.90
CA SER A 68 -21.33 3.58 -7.47
C SER A 68 -21.82 3.76 -6.04
N LEU A 69 -21.24 4.73 -5.32
CA LEU A 69 -21.65 5.08 -3.96
C LEU A 69 -22.58 6.29 -3.99
N THR A 70 -23.52 6.39 -3.06
CA THR A 70 -24.19 7.67 -2.83
C THR A 70 -23.24 8.69 -2.22
N PRO A 71 -23.49 10.01 -2.34
CA PRO A 71 -22.68 11.02 -1.64
C PRO A 71 -22.59 10.78 -0.13
N GLU A 72 -23.69 10.32 0.48
CA GLU A 72 -23.72 9.95 1.89
C GLU A 72 -22.85 8.72 2.18
N GLN A 73 -22.94 7.67 1.37
CA GLN A 73 -22.09 6.48 1.51
C GLN A 73 -20.61 6.83 1.35
N HIS A 74 -20.27 7.62 0.32
CA HIS A 74 -18.91 8.11 0.13
C HIS A 74 -18.41 8.87 1.36
N GLN A 75 -19.22 9.80 1.89
CA GLN A 75 -18.82 10.60 3.03
C GLN A 75 -18.70 9.79 4.31
N GLN A 76 -19.67 8.92 4.62
CA GLN A 76 -19.78 8.27 5.93
C GLN A 76 -18.99 6.96 6.00
N PHE A 77 -18.95 6.18 4.92
CA PHE A 77 -18.17 4.94 4.86
C PHE A 77 -16.71 5.19 4.43
N TYR A 78 -16.49 5.86 3.28
CA TYR A 78 -15.14 6.00 2.73
C TYR A 78 -14.36 7.12 3.43
N CYS A 79 -14.87 8.36 3.44
CA CYS A 79 -14.19 9.45 4.14
C CYS A 79 -14.27 9.30 5.67
N GLY A 80 -15.42 8.88 6.19
CA GLY A 80 -15.72 8.67 7.61
C GLY A 80 -15.02 7.44 8.19
N TYR A 81 -15.75 6.38 8.51
CA TYR A 81 -15.21 5.30 9.34
C TYR A 81 -13.92 4.67 8.76
N ALA A 82 -13.83 4.45 7.45
CA ALA A 82 -12.63 3.85 6.86
C ALA A 82 -11.39 4.77 6.97
N ASN A 83 -11.47 6.03 6.53
CA ASN A 83 -10.30 6.90 6.43
C ASN A 83 -10.10 7.89 7.61
N ASN A 84 -11.14 8.17 8.40
CA ASN A 84 -11.04 8.97 9.62
C ASN A 84 -10.92 8.14 10.90
N CYS A 85 -11.34 6.86 10.89
CA CYS A 85 -11.24 5.99 12.07
C CYS A 85 -10.19 4.88 11.87
N LEU A 86 -10.42 3.95 10.94
CA LEU A 86 -9.56 2.78 10.77
C LEU A 86 -8.15 3.14 10.28
N TRP A 87 -8.04 3.94 9.22
CA TRP A 87 -6.72 4.33 8.66
C TRP A 87 -5.78 4.96 9.70
N PRO A 88 -6.16 6.03 10.42
CA PRO A 88 -5.27 6.63 11.41
C PRO A 88 -4.93 5.64 12.54
N ALA A 89 -5.91 4.87 13.04
CA ALA A 89 -5.64 3.89 14.09
C ALA A 89 -4.66 2.79 13.65
N PHE A 90 -4.82 2.26 12.43
CA PHE A 90 -3.96 1.21 11.86
C PHE A 90 -2.54 1.73 11.60
N HIS A 91 -2.40 3.03 11.34
CA HIS A 91 -1.10 3.72 11.20
C HIS A 91 -0.61 4.35 12.51
N GLN A 92 -1.20 3.99 13.66
CA GLN A 92 -0.81 4.47 15.00
C GLN A 92 -0.87 6.01 15.17
N ARG A 93 -1.71 6.67 14.39
CA ARG A 93 -2.04 8.10 14.48
C ARG A 93 -3.36 8.30 15.21
N ILE A 94 -3.41 7.82 16.45
CA ILE A 94 -4.61 7.88 17.31
C ILE A 94 -5.05 9.34 17.53
N ASP A 95 -4.09 10.28 17.50
CA ASP A 95 -4.32 11.72 17.55
C ASP A 95 -5.19 12.26 16.40
N LEU A 96 -5.21 11.57 15.25
CA LEU A 96 -6.01 11.93 14.07
C LEU A 96 -7.30 11.10 13.95
N MET A 97 -7.51 10.13 14.83
CA MET A 97 -8.65 9.23 14.74
C MET A 97 -9.91 9.94 15.24
N THR A 98 -10.96 9.92 14.43
CA THR A 98 -12.30 10.34 14.84
C THR A 98 -13.27 9.15 14.76
N PHE A 99 -14.26 9.13 15.65
CA PHE A 99 -15.28 8.09 15.66
C PHE A 99 -16.68 8.71 15.66
N ASN A 100 -17.50 8.29 14.71
CA ASN A 100 -18.91 8.57 14.68
C ASN A 100 -19.71 7.26 14.56
N SER A 101 -20.73 7.12 15.41
CA SER A 101 -21.54 5.90 15.42
C SER A 101 -22.37 5.68 14.16
N HIS A 102 -22.77 6.77 13.47
CA HIS A 102 -23.48 6.74 12.19
C HIS A 102 -22.56 6.28 11.06
N GLU A 103 -21.34 6.83 10.99
CA GLU A 103 -20.30 6.40 10.04
C GLU A 103 -20.00 4.89 10.18
N TYR A 104 -19.92 4.39 11.41
CA TYR A 104 -19.75 2.95 11.66
C TYR A 104 -20.93 2.12 11.12
N GLN A 105 -22.18 2.56 11.33
CA GLN A 105 -23.34 1.84 10.80
C GLN A 105 -23.36 1.87 9.27
N GLN A 106 -23.01 3.01 8.66
CA GLN A 106 -22.88 3.10 7.21
C GLN A 106 -21.77 2.18 6.70
N TYR A 107 -20.68 2.02 7.46
CA TYR A 107 -19.59 1.14 7.09
C TYR A 107 -20.00 -0.33 7.02
N LEU A 108 -20.80 -0.77 7.98
CA LEU A 108 -21.41 -2.08 7.98
C LEU A 108 -22.43 -2.23 6.83
N ALA A 109 -23.30 -1.24 6.62
CA ALA A 109 -24.33 -1.27 5.58
C ALA A 109 -23.76 -1.34 4.16
N VAL A 110 -22.67 -0.61 3.87
CA VAL A 110 -21.99 -0.70 2.57
C VAL A 110 -21.37 -2.07 2.35
N ASN A 111 -20.77 -2.68 3.37
CA ASN A 111 -20.26 -4.05 3.29
C ASN A 111 -21.38 -5.08 3.03
N GLU A 112 -22.52 -4.91 3.69
CA GLU A 112 -23.71 -5.74 3.44
C GLU A 112 -24.22 -5.57 2.01
N GLN A 113 -24.27 -4.35 1.49
CA GLN A 113 -24.65 -4.08 0.10
C GLN A 113 -23.69 -4.76 -0.90
N ILE A 114 -22.37 -4.72 -0.64
CA ILE A 114 -21.38 -5.40 -1.48
C ILE A 114 -21.57 -6.92 -1.45
N ALA A 115 -21.92 -7.51 -0.29
CA ALA A 115 -22.25 -8.92 -0.20
C ALA A 115 -23.48 -9.30 -1.05
N HIS A 116 -24.48 -8.41 -1.17
CA HIS A 116 -25.61 -8.61 -2.08
C HIS A 116 -25.20 -8.54 -3.55
N TYR A 117 -24.26 -7.69 -3.93
CA TYR A 117 -23.72 -7.71 -5.29
C TYR A 117 -22.96 -8.99 -5.58
N LEU A 118 -22.20 -9.51 -4.61
CA LEU A 118 -21.51 -10.79 -4.77
C LEU A 118 -22.49 -11.95 -4.95
N SER A 119 -23.62 -11.96 -4.24
CA SER A 119 -24.59 -13.07 -4.35
C SER A 119 -25.24 -13.18 -5.73
N THR A 120 -25.26 -12.10 -6.53
CA THR A 120 -25.77 -12.14 -7.91
C THR A 120 -24.72 -12.55 -8.94
N VAL A 121 -23.43 -12.54 -8.57
CA VAL A 121 -22.28 -12.77 -9.46
C VAL A 121 -21.64 -14.14 -9.24
N LEU A 122 -21.65 -14.62 -7.99
CA LEU A 122 -20.90 -15.80 -7.58
C LEU A 122 -21.50 -17.11 -8.12
N ARG A 123 -20.60 -17.99 -8.58
CA ARG A 123 -20.86 -19.39 -8.90
C ARG A 123 -20.39 -20.29 -7.76
N PRO A 124 -20.88 -21.54 -7.65
CA PRO A 124 -20.54 -22.44 -6.54
C PRO A 124 -19.05 -22.72 -6.38
N ASP A 125 -18.30 -22.75 -7.48
CA ASP A 125 -16.88 -23.06 -7.53
C ASP A 125 -15.97 -21.85 -7.43
N ASP A 126 -16.49 -20.62 -7.43
CA ASP A 126 -15.67 -19.40 -7.39
C ASP A 126 -14.87 -19.30 -6.09
N ILE A 127 -13.69 -18.67 -6.17
CA ILE A 127 -12.93 -18.22 -5.00
C ILE A 127 -12.95 -16.69 -4.93
N VAL A 128 -13.17 -16.15 -3.74
CA VAL A 128 -13.25 -14.71 -3.49
C VAL A 128 -11.99 -14.24 -2.79
N TRP A 129 -11.37 -13.19 -3.28
CA TRP A 129 -10.22 -12.55 -2.64
C TRP A 129 -10.52 -11.09 -2.35
N VAL A 130 -10.75 -10.80 -1.07
CA VAL A 130 -11.12 -9.49 -0.56
C VAL A 130 -9.87 -8.72 -0.12
N HIS A 131 -9.79 -7.45 -0.52
CA HIS A 131 -8.64 -6.60 -0.22
C HIS A 131 -9.02 -5.40 0.65
N ASP A 132 -8.25 -5.28 1.73
CA ASP A 132 -8.03 -4.10 2.54
C ASP A 132 -9.10 -3.72 3.58
N TYR A 133 -8.71 -2.83 4.51
CA TYR A 133 -9.47 -2.48 5.73
C TYR A 133 -10.88 -1.94 5.48
N HIS A 134 -11.20 -1.46 4.27
CA HIS A 134 -12.56 -1.03 3.89
C HIS A 134 -13.57 -2.17 3.96
N LEU A 135 -13.11 -3.41 3.77
CA LEU A 135 -13.95 -4.57 3.52
C LEU A 135 -13.86 -5.63 4.63
N ILE A 136 -13.38 -5.29 5.84
CA ILE A 136 -13.26 -6.24 6.95
C ILE A 136 -14.57 -7.02 7.20
N PRO A 137 -15.77 -6.40 7.25
CA PRO A 137 -17.02 -7.12 7.48
C PRO A 137 -17.53 -7.96 6.30
N LEU A 138 -16.92 -7.91 5.12
CA LEU A 138 -17.55 -8.44 3.90
C LEU A 138 -17.89 -9.94 3.99
N ALA A 139 -16.93 -10.79 4.40
CA ALA A 139 -17.19 -12.22 4.56
C ALA A 139 -18.34 -12.50 5.53
N HIS A 140 -18.42 -11.77 6.65
CA HIS A 140 -19.51 -11.92 7.62
C HIS A 140 -20.89 -11.79 6.96
N TYR A 141 -21.06 -10.77 6.11
CA TYR A 141 -22.32 -10.57 5.39
C TYR A 141 -22.52 -11.59 4.27
N CYS A 142 -21.46 -12.03 3.58
CA CYS A 142 -21.55 -13.14 2.64
C CYS A 142 -22.06 -14.42 3.31
N ARG A 143 -21.55 -14.78 4.50
CA ARG A 143 -22.01 -15.94 5.26
C ARG A 143 -23.47 -15.79 5.72
N LYS A 144 -23.90 -14.59 6.12
CA LYS A 144 -25.32 -14.31 6.44
C LYS A 144 -26.26 -14.54 5.25
N LEU A 145 -25.79 -14.28 4.03
CA LEU A 145 -26.54 -14.53 2.79
C LEU A 145 -26.47 -15.99 2.32
N GLY A 146 -25.80 -16.87 3.06
CA GLY A 146 -25.65 -18.30 2.71
C GLY A 146 -24.60 -18.59 1.63
N LEU A 147 -23.71 -17.64 1.36
CA LEU A 147 -22.58 -17.84 0.43
C LEU A 147 -21.52 -18.72 1.11
N ASN A 148 -21.15 -19.83 0.47
CA ASN A 148 -20.24 -20.85 1.00
C ASN A 148 -18.91 -20.95 0.24
N GLN A 149 -18.71 -20.12 -0.78
CA GLN A 149 -17.45 -20.03 -1.51
C GLN A 149 -16.29 -19.70 -0.55
N PRO A 150 -15.06 -20.17 -0.83
CA PRO A 150 -13.87 -19.71 -0.10
C PRO A 150 -13.68 -18.21 -0.31
N ILE A 151 -13.45 -17.49 0.79
CA ILE A 151 -13.20 -16.06 0.86
C ILE A 151 -11.90 -15.83 1.63
N GLY A 152 -10.87 -15.39 0.92
CA GLY A 152 -9.64 -14.87 1.52
C GLY A 152 -9.75 -13.36 1.75
N PHE A 153 -9.09 -12.87 2.81
CA PHE A 153 -8.88 -11.45 3.07
C PHE A 153 -7.39 -11.13 3.08
N PHE A 154 -6.98 -10.04 2.46
CA PHE A 154 -5.62 -9.51 2.60
C PHE A 154 -5.63 -8.05 3.03
N LEU A 155 -5.01 -7.76 4.17
CA LEU A 155 -4.86 -6.40 4.69
C LEU A 155 -3.58 -5.76 4.17
N HIS A 156 -3.71 -4.61 3.49
CA HIS A 156 -2.55 -3.93 2.89
C HIS A 156 -1.88 -2.93 3.82
N THR A 157 -2.65 -2.38 4.76
CA THR A 157 -2.17 -1.50 5.82
C THR A 157 -1.54 -2.31 6.96
N PRO A 158 -0.78 -1.67 7.87
CA PRO A 158 -0.34 -2.34 9.09
C PRO A 158 -1.55 -2.77 9.93
N PHE A 159 -1.39 -3.84 10.70
CA PHE A 159 -2.36 -4.17 11.76
C PHE A 159 -1.90 -3.52 13.07
N PRO A 160 -2.76 -2.74 13.75
CA PRO A 160 -2.37 -2.04 14.98
C PRO A 160 -2.06 -3.03 16.10
N ASN A 161 -1.14 -2.67 16.99
CA ASN A 161 -0.90 -3.47 18.19
C ASN A 161 -2.17 -3.52 19.09
N PRO A 162 -2.27 -4.46 20.04
CA PRO A 162 -3.50 -4.63 20.83
C PRO A 162 -3.97 -3.40 21.62
N ASP A 163 -3.06 -2.50 21.99
CA ASP A 163 -3.42 -1.28 22.74
C ASP A 163 -3.94 -0.19 21.81
N ALA A 164 -3.33 -0.01 20.64
CA ALA A 164 -3.83 0.88 19.59
C ALA A 164 -5.16 0.35 19.00
N LEU A 165 -5.33 -0.96 18.85
CA LEU A 165 -6.62 -1.55 18.45
C LEU A 165 -7.72 -1.21 19.46
N ALA A 166 -7.39 -1.28 20.76
CA ALA A 166 -8.35 -1.03 21.83
C ALA A 166 -8.88 0.41 21.83
N THR A 167 -8.18 1.37 21.22
CA THR A 167 -8.67 2.75 21.09
C THR A 167 -9.78 2.88 20.05
N ILE A 168 -9.90 1.93 19.10
CA ILE A 168 -10.96 1.96 18.08
C ILE A 168 -12.29 1.57 18.75
N PRO A 169 -13.29 2.48 18.82
CA PRO A 169 -14.56 2.13 19.41
C PRO A 169 -15.25 1.03 18.60
N ARG A 170 -15.86 0.07 19.31
CA ARG A 170 -16.51 -1.13 18.74
C ARG A 170 -15.57 -2.12 18.04
N HIS A 171 -14.25 -2.08 18.27
CA HIS A 171 -13.32 -3.10 17.74
C HIS A 171 -13.74 -4.53 18.11
N GLN A 172 -14.25 -4.75 19.33
CA GLN A 172 -14.74 -6.05 19.77
C GLN A 172 -15.91 -6.59 18.93
N SER A 173 -16.65 -5.71 18.26
CA SER A 173 -17.79 -6.07 17.42
C SER A 173 -17.37 -6.55 16.04
N TRP A 174 -16.36 -5.93 15.42
CA TRP A 174 -15.93 -6.26 14.05
C TRP A 174 -14.69 -7.14 13.97
N LEU A 175 -13.85 -7.18 15.01
CA LEU A 175 -12.66 -8.05 15.04
C LEU A 175 -13.00 -9.53 14.76
N PRO A 176 -14.11 -10.10 15.31
CA PRO A 176 -14.51 -11.46 14.99
C PRO A 176 -14.88 -11.69 13.52
N TYR A 177 -15.23 -10.64 12.75
CA TYR A 177 -15.56 -10.78 11.33
C TYR A 177 -14.36 -11.23 10.50
N LEU A 178 -13.13 -10.97 10.97
CA LEU A 178 -11.92 -11.53 10.33
C LEU A 178 -11.88 -13.07 10.39
N LEU A 179 -12.61 -13.69 11.32
CA LEU A 179 -12.71 -15.15 11.45
C LEU A 179 -13.82 -15.77 10.59
N ASP A 180 -14.58 -14.95 9.83
CA ASP A 180 -15.51 -15.42 8.82
C ASP A 180 -14.82 -15.72 7.47
N TYR A 181 -13.56 -15.32 7.31
CA TYR A 181 -12.67 -15.66 6.19
C TYR A 181 -11.95 -17.00 6.41
N GLU A 182 -11.62 -17.69 5.33
CA GLU A 182 -10.80 -18.91 5.34
C GLU A 182 -9.32 -18.59 5.57
N VAL A 183 -8.85 -17.52 4.94
CA VAL A 183 -7.46 -17.05 5.03
C VAL A 183 -7.46 -15.55 5.28
N VAL A 184 -6.73 -15.12 6.31
CA VAL A 184 -6.42 -13.71 6.60
C VAL A 184 -4.93 -13.50 6.40
N GLY A 185 -4.59 -12.81 5.32
CA GLY A 185 -3.24 -12.41 4.96
C GLY A 185 -2.89 -11.02 5.46
N LEU A 186 -1.65 -10.88 5.93
CA LEU A 186 -1.07 -9.65 6.46
C LEU A 186 0.28 -9.38 5.78
N GLN A 187 0.78 -8.15 5.86
CA GLN A 187 2.03 -7.78 5.19
C GLN A 187 3.27 -8.39 5.85
N SER A 188 3.30 -8.41 7.19
CA SER A 188 4.54 -8.73 7.91
C SER A 188 4.30 -9.63 9.12
N THR A 189 5.39 -10.20 9.64
CA THR A 189 5.35 -10.98 10.90
C THR A 189 4.88 -10.13 12.09
N PRO A 190 5.32 -8.88 12.28
CA PRO A 190 4.73 -7.99 13.29
C PRO A 190 3.21 -7.83 13.16
N ASP A 191 2.67 -7.71 11.96
CA ASP A 191 1.22 -7.60 11.76
C ASP A 191 0.49 -8.90 12.15
N PHE A 192 1.06 -10.06 11.79
CA PHE A 192 0.58 -11.37 12.22
C PHE A 192 0.51 -11.49 13.75
N LEU A 193 1.57 -11.08 14.44
CA LEU A 193 1.62 -11.10 15.91
C LEU A 193 0.61 -10.12 16.50
N ASN A 194 0.47 -8.92 15.93
CA ASN A 194 -0.49 -7.93 16.40
C ASN A 194 -1.94 -8.42 16.30
N LEU A 195 -2.33 -9.03 15.17
CA LEU A 195 -3.66 -9.60 15.01
C LEU A 195 -3.87 -10.79 15.95
N SER A 196 -2.90 -11.71 16.02
CA SER A 196 -3.00 -12.90 16.88
C SER A 196 -3.18 -12.50 18.35
N ASN A 197 -2.34 -11.58 18.85
CA ASN A 197 -2.43 -11.06 20.21
C ASN A 197 -3.74 -10.30 20.47
N SER A 198 -4.24 -9.58 19.47
CA SER A 198 -5.53 -8.88 19.56
C SER A 198 -6.70 -9.86 19.67
N LEU A 199 -6.69 -10.93 18.89
CA LEU A 199 -7.69 -12.00 18.96
C LEU A 199 -7.62 -12.75 20.30
N THR A 200 -6.43 -13.00 20.83
CA THR A 200 -6.26 -13.57 22.17
C THR A 200 -6.82 -12.65 23.25
N LYS A 201 -6.48 -11.35 23.21
CA LYS A 201 -6.92 -10.37 24.20
C LYS A 201 -8.45 -10.15 24.19
N VAL A 202 -9.07 -10.12 23.00
CA VAL A 202 -10.49 -9.79 22.84
C VAL A 202 -11.39 -11.02 22.92
N LEU A 203 -10.96 -12.17 22.38
CA LEU A 203 -11.80 -13.37 22.24
C LEU A 203 -11.29 -14.57 23.05
N GLY A 204 -10.11 -14.48 23.67
CA GLY A 204 -9.49 -15.63 24.36
C GLY A 204 -9.01 -16.73 23.40
N LEU A 205 -8.87 -16.42 22.11
CA LEU A 205 -8.47 -17.37 21.08
C LEU A 205 -6.98 -17.26 20.78
N SER A 206 -6.28 -18.39 20.77
CA SER A 206 -4.86 -18.46 20.40
C SER A 206 -4.72 -19.16 19.06
N ALA A 207 -3.84 -18.65 18.20
CA ALA A 207 -3.50 -19.32 16.95
C ALA A 207 -2.61 -20.54 17.22
N ASN A 208 -2.94 -21.68 16.63
CA ASN A 208 -2.05 -22.84 16.55
C ASN A 208 -1.57 -22.98 15.10
N GLU A 209 -0.26 -22.85 14.86
CA GLU A 209 0.31 -22.83 13.50
C GLU A 209 -0.40 -21.83 12.56
N GLY A 210 -0.78 -20.67 13.11
CA GLY A 210 -1.54 -19.64 12.38
C GLY A 210 -3.03 -19.92 12.23
N ARG A 211 -3.54 -21.09 12.63
CA ARG A 211 -4.96 -21.44 12.55
C ARG A 211 -5.71 -21.08 13.82
N ILE A 212 -6.86 -20.43 13.67
CA ILE A 212 -7.80 -20.13 14.74
C ILE A 212 -9.16 -20.72 14.39
N THR A 213 -9.70 -21.55 15.28
CA THR A 213 -11.07 -22.05 15.17
C THR A 213 -11.99 -21.18 16.03
N TYR A 214 -13.02 -20.61 15.41
CA TYR A 214 -14.04 -19.84 16.08
C TYR A 214 -15.43 -20.29 15.64
N LYS A 215 -16.26 -20.67 16.62
CA LYS A 215 -17.52 -21.38 16.37
C LYS A 215 -17.25 -22.64 15.55
N ASN A 216 -17.75 -22.72 14.31
CA ASN A 216 -17.62 -23.87 13.43
C ASN A 216 -16.72 -23.60 12.21
N ARG A 217 -15.90 -22.53 12.25
CA ARG A 217 -15.00 -22.15 11.15
C ARG A 217 -13.56 -22.11 11.62
N THR A 218 -12.64 -22.46 10.73
CA THR A 218 -11.21 -22.33 10.97
C THR A 218 -10.61 -21.34 9.97
N THR A 219 -9.94 -20.32 10.48
CA THR A 219 -9.26 -19.29 9.70
C THR A 219 -7.75 -19.49 9.81
N LEU A 220 -7.05 -19.50 8.68
CA LEU A 220 -5.59 -19.41 8.62
C LEU A 220 -5.17 -17.94 8.61
N ILE A 221 -4.35 -17.54 9.58
CA ILE A 221 -3.73 -16.21 9.64
C ILE A 221 -2.24 -16.37 9.31
N LYS A 222 -1.76 -15.60 8.33
CA LYS A 222 -0.36 -15.70 7.87
C LYS A 222 0.12 -14.38 7.25
N SER A 223 1.43 -14.18 7.24
CA SER A 223 2.05 -13.05 6.53
C SER A 223 2.41 -13.42 5.09
N TYR A 224 2.05 -12.55 4.15
CA TYR A 224 2.40 -12.62 2.73
C TYR A 224 2.84 -11.21 2.30
N PRO A 225 4.14 -10.89 2.38
CA PRO A 225 4.66 -9.59 1.97
C PRO A 225 4.32 -9.30 0.51
N ILE A 226 3.54 -8.25 0.23
CA ILE A 226 3.26 -7.87 -1.15
C ILE A 226 4.54 -7.33 -1.81
N SER A 227 4.68 -7.58 -3.11
CA SER A 227 5.85 -7.17 -3.88
C SER A 227 5.45 -6.61 -5.25
N ILE A 228 6.45 -6.35 -6.08
CA ILE A 228 6.31 -5.81 -7.44
C ILE A 228 6.68 -6.85 -8.49
N ALA A 229 6.48 -6.53 -9.77
CA ALA A 229 7.09 -7.26 -10.89
C ALA A 229 8.36 -6.51 -11.33
N PRO A 230 9.57 -6.91 -10.89
CA PRO A 230 10.79 -6.13 -11.12
C PRO A 230 11.08 -5.91 -12.61
N GLU A 231 10.80 -6.88 -13.46
CA GLU A 231 11.08 -6.80 -14.90
C GLU A 231 10.21 -5.75 -15.59
N LEU A 232 8.95 -5.59 -15.14
CA LEU A 232 8.06 -4.55 -15.64
C LEU A 232 8.59 -3.16 -15.24
N ILE A 233 9.07 -3.01 -14.01
CA ILE A 233 9.67 -1.77 -13.53
C ILE A 233 10.94 -1.42 -14.32
N GLN A 234 11.84 -2.39 -14.51
CA GLN A 234 13.07 -2.22 -15.29
C GLN A 234 12.79 -1.82 -16.74
N SER A 235 11.79 -2.46 -17.36
CA SER A 235 11.30 -2.10 -18.69
C SER A 235 10.82 -0.64 -18.72
N MET A 236 9.95 -0.25 -17.78
CA MET A 236 9.46 1.14 -17.69
C MET A 236 10.58 2.16 -17.46
N ALA A 237 11.57 1.83 -16.65
CA ALA A 237 12.69 2.70 -16.32
C ALA A 237 13.59 3.03 -17.52
N THR A 238 13.57 2.19 -18.56
CA THR A 238 14.39 2.34 -19.78
C THR A 238 13.60 2.85 -20.99
N MET A 239 12.27 2.98 -20.88
CA MET A 239 11.45 3.50 -21.96
C MET A 239 11.72 5.00 -22.22
N PRO A 240 11.62 5.47 -23.47
CA PRO A 240 11.70 6.89 -23.79
C PRO A 240 10.63 7.70 -23.07
N THR A 241 11.00 8.88 -22.58
CA THR A 241 10.05 9.83 -21.98
C THR A 241 9.84 11.03 -22.92
N PRO A 242 8.80 11.86 -22.73
CA PRO A 242 8.62 13.09 -23.51
C PRO A 242 9.80 14.08 -23.44
N PHE A 243 10.62 13.94 -22.41
CA PHE A 243 11.82 14.73 -22.22
C PHE A 243 13.03 14.11 -22.93
N GLY A 244 13.02 12.79 -23.15
CA GLY A 244 14.10 12.02 -23.74
C GLY A 244 14.57 10.92 -22.80
N SER A 245 15.77 10.38 -23.03
CA SER A 245 16.37 9.32 -22.23
C SER A 245 17.45 9.81 -21.27
N ASP A 246 18.01 11.00 -21.46
CA ASP A 246 19.16 11.52 -20.72
C ASP A 246 18.76 12.38 -19.49
N THR A 247 19.66 12.63 -18.54
CA THR A 247 19.39 13.48 -17.36
C THR A 247 19.29 14.97 -17.73
N SER A 248 20.06 15.40 -18.72
CA SER A 248 20.02 16.77 -19.29
C SER A 248 18.65 17.15 -19.85
N ASP A 249 17.81 16.15 -20.09
CA ASP A 249 16.44 16.29 -20.58
C ASP A 249 15.45 16.75 -19.50
N TYR A 250 15.85 16.74 -18.23
CA TYR A 250 15.08 17.26 -17.10
C TYR A 250 15.74 18.54 -16.53
N PRO A 251 15.66 19.70 -17.23
CA PRO A 251 16.37 20.92 -16.85
C PRO A 251 16.18 21.36 -15.39
N ILE A 252 15.02 21.02 -14.79
CA ILE A 252 14.70 21.41 -13.42
C ILE A 252 15.47 20.62 -12.36
N LEU A 253 16.05 19.47 -12.72
CA LEU A 253 16.80 18.61 -11.80
C LEU A 253 18.29 18.99 -11.73
N GLY A 254 18.79 19.76 -12.69
CA GLY A 254 20.18 20.21 -12.76
C GLY A 254 21.19 19.08 -13.00
N ASP A 255 22.48 19.44 -12.95
CA ASP A 255 23.61 18.49 -13.12
C ASP A 255 24.07 17.86 -11.79
N GLY A 256 23.38 18.17 -10.69
CA GLY A 256 23.72 17.70 -9.35
C GLY A 256 23.22 16.30 -9.02
N GLN A 257 23.54 15.84 -7.81
CA GLN A 257 22.97 14.62 -7.26
C GLN A 257 21.48 14.81 -6.96
N LEU A 258 20.70 13.75 -7.15
CA LEU A 258 19.24 13.80 -6.96
C LEU A 258 18.80 12.86 -5.82
N ILE A 259 18.13 13.43 -4.83
CA ILE A 259 17.29 12.70 -3.88
C ILE A 259 15.87 12.69 -4.42
N VAL A 260 15.20 11.55 -4.40
CA VAL A 260 13.80 11.43 -4.83
C VAL A 260 12.93 10.77 -3.77
N SER A 261 11.72 11.30 -3.64
CA SER A 261 10.62 10.74 -2.86
C SER A 261 9.35 10.78 -3.70
N ALA A 262 8.57 9.70 -3.68
CA ALA A 262 7.23 9.69 -4.28
C ALA A 262 6.25 8.99 -3.35
N ASP A 263 5.26 9.73 -2.86
CA ASP A 263 4.22 9.18 -2.00
C ASP A 263 2.93 9.94 -2.23
N ARG A 264 1.78 9.33 -1.97
CA ARG A 264 0.55 10.12 -1.84
C ARG A 264 0.69 11.10 -0.67
N LEU A 265 0.07 12.27 -0.76
CA LEU A 265 0.01 13.22 0.35
C LEU A 265 -0.81 12.60 1.50
N ASP A 266 -0.13 12.00 2.48
CA ASP A 266 -0.75 11.26 3.57
C ASP A 266 0.12 11.34 4.84
N TYR A 267 -0.50 11.46 6.01
CA TYR A 267 0.18 11.71 7.27
C TYR A 267 0.99 10.52 7.77
N SER A 268 0.67 9.31 7.29
CA SER A 268 1.49 8.11 7.51
C SER A 268 2.88 8.24 6.88
N LYS A 269 3.03 9.10 5.86
CA LYS A 269 4.24 9.19 5.04
C LYS A 269 5.35 10.06 5.62
N GLY A 270 5.13 10.72 6.75
CA GLY A 270 6.19 11.48 7.43
C GLY A 270 6.83 12.57 6.57
N LEU A 271 6.10 13.12 5.60
CA LEU A 271 6.62 14.12 4.65
C LEU A 271 7.23 15.34 5.35
N PRO A 272 6.63 15.92 6.43
CA PRO A 272 7.26 17.01 7.16
C PRO A 272 8.63 16.62 7.75
N LYS A 273 8.73 15.43 8.36
CA LYS A 273 9.99 14.92 8.93
C LYS A 273 11.07 14.70 7.88
N ARG A 274 10.69 14.31 6.66
CA ARG A 274 11.62 14.23 5.52
C ARG A 274 12.15 15.60 5.10
N PHE A 275 11.28 16.61 5.04
CA PHE A 275 11.68 17.97 4.69
C PHE A 275 12.61 18.55 5.76
N GLU A 276 12.28 18.34 7.04
CA GLU A 276 13.14 18.70 8.17
C GLU A 276 14.51 18.01 8.09
N SER A 277 14.55 16.70 7.83
CA SER A 277 15.81 15.95 7.70
C SER A 277 16.68 16.45 6.54
N PHE A 278 16.06 16.82 5.41
CA PHE A 278 16.78 17.43 4.29
C PHE A 278 17.29 18.83 4.62
N ASN A 279 16.51 19.63 5.36
CA ASN A 279 16.99 20.92 5.87
C ASN A 279 18.21 20.74 6.80
N THR A 280 18.14 19.79 7.73
CA THR A 280 19.23 19.42 8.65
C THR A 280 20.47 18.93 7.89
N LEU A 281 20.31 18.17 6.81
CA LEU A 281 21.40 17.76 5.92
C LEU A 281 22.14 18.98 5.34
N LEU A 282 21.41 19.96 4.79
CA LEU A 282 22.01 21.15 4.18
C LEU A 282 22.66 22.10 5.20
N GLU A 283 22.22 22.07 6.46
CA GLU A 283 22.83 22.81 7.56
C GLU A 283 24.15 22.18 8.01
N HIS A 284 24.17 20.86 8.22
CA HIS A 284 25.35 20.14 8.70
C HIS A 284 26.42 19.92 7.64
N PHE A 285 26.02 19.83 6.37
CA PHE A 285 26.93 19.57 5.26
C PHE A 285 26.82 20.66 4.18
N PRO A 286 27.30 21.89 4.45
CA PRO A 286 27.19 23.01 3.51
C PRO A 286 27.84 22.76 2.14
N THR A 287 28.77 21.80 2.05
CA THR A 287 29.41 21.40 0.78
C THR A 287 28.42 20.78 -0.21
N LEU A 288 27.25 20.31 0.25
CA LEU A 288 26.19 19.79 -0.61
C LEU A 288 25.34 20.89 -1.26
N LYS A 289 25.44 22.14 -0.78
CA LYS A 289 24.66 23.24 -1.37
C LYS A 289 25.06 23.43 -2.84
N GLU A 290 24.06 23.67 -3.68
CA GLU A 290 24.20 23.78 -5.15
C GLU A 290 24.68 22.51 -5.87
N SER A 291 24.89 21.39 -5.16
CA SER A 291 25.29 20.11 -5.76
C SER A 291 24.28 18.98 -5.55
N VAL A 292 23.22 19.21 -4.74
CA VAL A 292 22.14 18.25 -4.53
C VAL A 292 20.77 18.92 -4.69
N ASN A 293 19.83 18.22 -5.32
CA ASN A 293 18.42 18.59 -5.36
C ASN A 293 17.58 17.48 -4.71
N TYR A 294 16.52 17.87 -4.01
CA TYR A 294 15.53 16.96 -3.48
C TYR A 294 14.19 17.13 -4.20
N LEU A 295 13.77 16.11 -4.94
CA LEU A 295 12.47 16.03 -5.59
C LEU A 295 11.48 15.25 -4.73
N GLN A 296 10.42 15.92 -4.28
CA GLN A 296 9.26 15.29 -3.66
C GLN A 296 8.07 15.34 -4.60
N ILE A 297 7.61 14.17 -5.05
CA ILE A 297 6.35 14.00 -5.78
C ILE A 297 5.29 13.59 -4.74
N ALA A 298 4.23 14.38 -4.62
CA ALA A 298 3.17 14.14 -3.64
C ALA A 298 1.77 14.48 -4.15
N PRO A 299 1.17 13.66 -5.04
CA PRO A 299 -0.19 13.91 -5.50
C PRO A 299 -1.18 13.93 -4.33
N SER A 300 -2.06 14.93 -4.34
CA SER A 300 -3.22 15.02 -3.44
C SER A 300 -4.05 13.74 -3.45
N THR A 301 -4.60 13.41 -2.28
CA THR A 301 -5.52 12.29 -2.09
C THR A 301 -6.52 12.68 -1.01
N ARG A 302 -7.72 12.08 -1.03
CA ARG A 302 -8.75 12.24 0.02
C ARG A 302 -9.05 13.73 0.32
N GLU A 303 -9.22 14.54 -0.72
CA GLU A 303 -9.39 16.02 -0.64
C GLU A 303 -10.60 16.50 0.19
N GLY A 304 -11.51 15.60 0.58
CA GLY A 304 -12.63 15.88 1.49
C GLY A 304 -12.34 15.69 2.98
N ILE A 305 -11.11 15.38 3.36
CA ILE A 305 -10.72 15.12 4.76
C ILE A 305 -9.79 16.22 5.26
N GLU A 306 -10.17 16.88 6.35
CA GLU A 306 -9.47 18.06 6.91
C GLU A 306 -7.99 17.80 7.23
N SER A 307 -7.67 16.64 7.81
CA SER A 307 -6.28 16.29 8.19
C SER A 307 -5.33 16.23 6.99
N TYR A 308 -5.82 15.89 5.80
CA TYR A 308 -5.01 15.90 4.56
C TYR A 308 -4.76 17.32 4.07
N GLN A 309 -5.76 18.19 4.19
CA GLN A 309 -5.66 19.59 3.79
C GLN A 309 -4.71 20.36 4.71
N GLN A 310 -4.75 20.09 6.02
CA GLN A 310 -3.81 20.65 7.00
C GLN A 310 -2.36 20.21 6.70
N GLN A 311 -2.15 18.93 6.41
CA GLN A 311 -0.82 18.41 6.05
C GLN A 311 -0.29 19.04 4.75
N GLN A 312 -1.16 19.25 3.75
CA GLN A 312 -0.75 19.93 2.53
C GLN A 312 -0.24 21.35 2.80
N ASN A 313 -0.97 22.13 3.59
CA ASN A 313 -0.59 23.49 3.96
C ASN A 313 0.75 23.51 4.73
N GLU A 314 0.96 22.55 5.64
CA GLU A 314 2.23 22.39 6.36
C GLU A 314 3.39 22.13 5.40
N LEU A 315 3.22 21.21 4.44
CA LEU A 315 4.26 20.87 3.47
C LEU A 315 4.61 22.03 2.53
N GLU A 316 3.61 22.76 2.05
CA GLU A 316 3.82 23.94 1.21
C GLU A 316 4.58 25.04 1.98
N SER A 317 4.23 25.25 3.25
CA SER A 317 4.95 26.18 4.13
C SER A 317 6.40 25.75 4.37
N LEU A 318 6.64 24.48 4.73
CA LEU A 318 7.98 23.94 4.95
C LEU A 318 8.84 24.01 3.69
N ALA A 319 8.28 23.66 2.53
CA ALA A 319 8.99 23.77 1.25
C ALA A 319 9.40 25.23 0.97
N GLY A 320 8.51 26.19 1.20
CA GLY A 320 8.79 27.62 1.07
C GLY A 320 9.88 28.09 2.03
N GLN A 321 9.85 27.65 3.29
CA GLN A 321 10.85 28.00 4.31
C GLN A 321 12.24 27.46 3.94
N ILE A 322 12.34 26.18 3.55
CA ILE A 322 13.60 25.53 3.17
C ILE A 322 14.19 26.20 1.93
N ASN A 323 13.39 26.42 0.89
CA ASN A 323 13.85 27.10 -0.31
C ASN A 323 14.24 28.55 -0.02
N GLY A 324 13.46 29.29 0.78
CA GLY A 324 13.81 30.66 1.17
C GLY A 324 15.11 30.76 1.97
N LYS A 325 15.46 29.72 2.73
CA LYS A 325 16.69 29.66 3.53
C LYS A 325 17.93 29.30 2.73
N HIS A 326 17.82 28.38 1.77
CA HIS A 326 18.99 27.76 1.13
C HIS A 326 19.13 28.04 -0.37
N ALA A 327 18.07 28.45 -1.07
CA ALA A 327 18.13 28.67 -2.52
C ALA A 327 19.13 29.77 -2.90
N SER A 328 19.64 29.69 -4.12
CA SER A 328 20.44 30.72 -4.77
C SER A 328 19.84 31.08 -6.13
N PHE A 329 20.45 32.03 -6.86
CA PHE A 329 19.95 32.44 -8.18
C PHE A 329 19.85 31.28 -9.19
N ASN A 330 20.65 30.23 -9.02
CA ASN A 330 20.75 29.11 -9.96
C ASN A 330 20.32 27.77 -9.34
N TRP A 331 19.84 27.75 -8.09
CA TRP A 331 19.59 26.50 -7.37
C TRP A 331 18.35 26.57 -6.49
N VAL A 332 17.44 25.62 -6.72
CA VAL A 332 16.27 25.38 -5.87
C VAL A 332 16.45 24.03 -5.16
N PRO A 333 16.74 24.03 -3.84
CA PRO A 333 17.13 22.81 -3.12
C PRO A 333 16.01 21.77 -3.05
N LEU A 334 14.77 22.21 -2.80
CA LEU A 334 13.61 21.32 -2.64
C LEU A 334 12.56 21.61 -3.73
N ILE A 335 12.37 20.64 -4.61
CA ILE A 335 11.38 20.65 -5.68
C ILE A 335 10.16 19.84 -5.21
N TYR A 336 9.09 20.53 -4.83
CA TYR A 336 7.85 19.92 -4.38
C TYR A 336 6.80 19.93 -5.51
N LEU A 337 6.33 18.75 -5.92
CA LEU A 337 5.33 18.56 -6.96
C LEU A 337 4.07 17.90 -6.39
N ASN A 338 3.04 18.70 -6.12
CA ASN A 338 1.70 18.20 -5.83
C ASN A 338 0.93 17.87 -7.12
N ARG A 339 1.41 16.85 -7.86
CA ARG A 339 0.72 16.32 -9.04
C ARG A 339 1.13 14.86 -9.26
N ALA A 340 0.24 14.09 -9.88
CA ALA A 340 0.59 12.74 -10.31
C ALA A 340 1.61 12.80 -11.45
N VAL A 341 2.56 11.87 -11.43
CA VAL A 341 3.55 11.68 -12.49
C VAL A 341 3.26 10.33 -13.15
N ALA A 342 3.36 10.28 -14.48
CA ALA A 342 3.13 9.04 -15.22
C ALA A 342 4.13 7.95 -14.79
N PRO A 343 3.74 6.68 -14.67
CA PRO A 343 4.61 5.62 -14.15
C PRO A 343 5.95 5.48 -14.88
N VAL A 344 5.94 5.53 -16.22
CA VAL A 344 7.17 5.50 -17.04
C VAL A 344 8.12 6.64 -16.68
N MET A 345 7.58 7.84 -16.49
CA MET A 345 8.37 9.01 -16.10
C MET A 345 8.90 8.86 -14.67
N LEU A 346 8.10 8.33 -13.74
CA LEU A 346 8.54 8.11 -12.36
C LEU A 346 9.69 7.09 -12.29
N MET A 347 9.58 5.97 -13.01
CA MET A 347 10.65 4.96 -13.04
C MET A 347 11.93 5.49 -13.70
N SER A 348 11.82 6.30 -14.75
CA SER A 348 12.97 7.00 -15.35
C SER A 348 13.64 7.96 -14.36
N ILE A 349 12.84 8.70 -13.57
CA ILE A 349 13.37 9.56 -12.49
C ILE A 349 14.06 8.72 -11.42
N PHE A 350 13.45 7.61 -10.98
CA PHE A 350 14.05 6.72 -9.99
C PHE A 350 15.39 6.17 -10.45
N ARG A 351 15.47 5.69 -11.71
CA ARG A 351 16.71 5.18 -12.31
C ARG A 351 17.87 6.19 -12.26
N LYS A 352 17.56 7.48 -12.34
CA LYS A 352 18.53 8.59 -12.33
C LYS A 352 18.82 9.13 -10.93
N ALA A 353 17.96 8.84 -9.96
CA ALA A 353 18.08 9.37 -8.61
C ALA A 353 19.14 8.62 -7.81
N HIS A 354 20.08 9.39 -7.25
CA HIS A 354 21.20 8.88 -6.48
C HIS A 354 20.74 8.36 -5.12
N VAL A 355 19.63 8.90 -4.59
CA VAL A 355 19.05 8.46 -3.32
C VAL A 355 17.53 8.36 -3.45
N GLY A 356 16.98 7.20 -3.11
CA GLY A 356 15.55 7.01 -2.87
C GLY A 356 15.26 7.23 -1.39
N PHE A 357 14.51 8.28 -1.04
CA PHE A 357 14.28 8.67 0.34
C PHE A 357 12.87 8.31 0.84
N ILE A 358 12.69 7.05 1.22
CA ILE A 358 11.39 6.48 1.55
C ILE A 358 11.26 6.31 3.06
N ALA A 359 10.90 7.39 3.75
CA ALA A 359 10.86 7.43 5.21
C ALA A 359 9.46 7.71 5.80
N PRO A 360 8.45 6.85 5.58
CA PRO A 360 7.15 6.98 6.24
C PRO A 360 7.23 6.71 7.75
N LEU A 361 6.33 7.31 8.52
CA LEU A 361 6.20 7.07 9.97
C LEU A 361 5.64 5.68 10.26
N ARG A 362 4.76 5.18 9.38
CA ARG A 362 4.22 3.81 9.41
C ARG A 362 3.71 3.45 8.03
N ASP A 363 4.03 2.27 7.51
CA ASP A 363 3.52 1.80 6.22
C ASP A 363 3.43 0.28 6.23
N GLY A 364 2.35 -0.27 5.67
CA GLY A 364 2.13 -1.72 5.65
C GLY A 364 3.21 -2.45 4.85
N MET A 365 3.69 -1.84 3.76
CA MET A 365 4.78 -2.39 2.95
C MET A 365 5.68 -1.31 2.37
N ASN A 366 5.09 -0.34 1.67
CA ASN A 366 5.74 0.64 0.80
C ASN A 366 6.36 0.04 -0.48
N LEU A 367 5.54 -0.07 -1.54
CA LEU A 367 5.98 -0.56 -2.85
C LEU A 367 6.90 0.41 -3.59
N VAL A 368 6.87 1.71 -3.26
CA VAL A 368 7.76 2.70 -3.88
C VAL A 368 9.23 2.41 -3.55
N ALA A 369 9.53 1.92 -2.34
CA ALA A 369 10.87 1.45 -1.99
C ALA A 369 11.35 0.32 -2.91
N LYS A 370 10.47 -0.65 -3.20
CA LYS A 370 10.76 -1.77 -4.11
C LYS A 370 10.92 -1.30 -5.56
N GLU A 371 10.03 -0.41 -6.01
CA GLU A 371 10.09 0.20 -7.35
C GLU A 371 11.37 1.00 -7.56
N TYR A 372 11.82 1.78 -6.55
CA TYR A 372 13.07 2.53 -6.62
C TYR A 372 14.26 1.60 -6.87
N VAL A 373 14.37 0.51 -6.11
CA VAL A 373 15.45 -0.49 -6.27
C VAL A 373 15.40 -1.14 -7.65
N ALA A 374 14.22 -1.59 -8.08
CA ALA A 374 14.05 -2.26 -9.36
C ALA A 374 14.34 -1.34 -10.56
N ALA A 375 14.11 -0.03 -10.44
CA ALA A 375 14.37 0.92 -11.52
C ALA A 375 15.86 1.22 -11.76
N GLN A 376 16.74 0.97 -10.77
CA GLN A 376 18.15 1.36 -10.83
C GLN A 376 18.93 0.70 -11.98
N ASP A 377 19.99 1.38 -12.42
CA ASP A 377 21.03 0.76 -13.25
C ASP A 377 21.99 -0.03 -12.35
N ALA A 378 22.14 -1.33 -12.56
CA ALA A 378 23.06 -2.15 -11.78
C ALA A 378 24.53 -1.72 -11.94
N ALA A 379 24.89 -1.05 -13.05
CA ALA A 379 26.23 -0.53 -13.26
C ALA A 379 26.54 0.70 -12.40
N ASP A 380 25.54 1.52 -12.08
CA ASP A 380 25.67 2.71 -11.24
C ASP A 380 24.40 2.97 -10.40
N PRO A 381 24.07 2.10 -9.44
CA PRO A 381 22.79 2.16 -8.75
C PRO A 381 22.80 3.22 -7.63
N GLY A 382 21.70 3.92 -7.43
CA GLY A 382 21.51 4.77 -6.26
C GLY A 382 21.35 3.99 -4.94
N VAL A 383 21.12 4.72 -3.85
CA VAL A 383 21.01 4.18 -2.49
C VAL A 383 19.60 4.37 -1.96
N LEU A 384 19.01 3.30 -1.42
CA LEU A 384 17.72 3.38 -0.72
C LEU A 384 17.94 3.76 0.74
N VAL A 385 17.38 4.89 1.17
CA VAL A 385 17.19 5.27 2.58
C VAL A 385 15.74 4.97 2.95
N LEU A 386 15.53 4.06 3.90
CA LEU A 386 14.23 3.46 4.17
C LEU A 386 13.85 3.56 5.65
N SER A 387 12.62 3.95 5.95
CA SER A 387 12.12 3.91 7.34
C SER A 387 12.02 2.48 7.86
N GLU A 388 12.50 2.25 9.08
CA GLU A 388 12.34 0.99 9.82
C GLU A 388 10.86 0.64 10.12
N PHE A 389 9.94 1.59 9.94
CA PHE A 389 8.50 1.42 10.17
C PHE A 389 7.71 1.05 8.90
N THR A 390 8.39 0.51 7.89
CA THR A 390 7.78 -0.06 6.67
C THR A 390 7.83 -1.59 6.71
N GLY A 391 6.84 -2.26 6.11
CA GLY A 391 6.94 -3.70 5.89
C GLY A 391 8.18 -4.10 5.08
N ALA A 392 8.54 -3.30 4.07
CA ALA A 392 9.72 -3.53 3.24
C ALA A 392 11.04 -3.50 4.03
N ALA A 393 11.11 -2.80 5.17
CA ALA A 393 12.31 -2.77 5.99
C ALA A 393 12.69 -4.16 6.52
N SER A 394 11.72 -5.04 6.76
CA SER A 394 12.00 -6.42 7.19
C SER A 394 12.66 -7.28 6.09
N GLU A 395 12.44 -6.92 4.84
CA GLU A 395 13.00 -7.59 3.65
C GLU A 395 14.33 -6.96 3.21
N PHE A 396 14.50 -5.65 3.43
CA PHE A 396 15.60 -4.85 2.85
C PHE A 396 16.73 -4.51 3.83
N GLN A 397 16.83 -5.21 4.96
CA GLN A 397 17.80 -4.93 6.03
C GLN A 397 19.26 -4.95 5.56
N GLU A 398 19.61 -5.84 4.63
CA GLU A 398 21.00 -6.03 4.19
C GLU A 398 21.46 -4.94 3.21
N GLY A 399 20.54 -4.32 2.47
CA GLY A 399 20.88 -3.36 1.42
C GLY A 399 20.52 -1.92 1.73
N ALA A 400 19.36 -1.65 2.35
CA ALA A 400 18.90 -0.30 2.60
C ALA A 400 19.64 0.36 3.78
N LEU A 401 19.72 1.69 3.76
CA LEU A 401 20.07 2.48 4.95
C LEU A 401 18.79 2.70 5.75
N LEU A 402 18.59 1.86 6.78
CA LEU A 402 17.43 1.98 7.65
C LEU A 402 17.53 3.21 8.56
N VAL A 403 16.45 3.98 8.65
CA VAL A 403 16.35 5.18 9.48
C VAL A 403 15.10 5.16 10.34
N ASN A 404 15.21 5.76 11.52
CA ASN A 404 14.04 6.15 12.29
C ASN A 404 13.64 7.58 11.88
N PRO A 405 12.49 7.79 11.20
CA PRO A 405 12.10 9.11 10.69
C PRO A 405 11.82 10.15 11.77
N TYR A 406 11.73 9.76 13.05
CA TYR A 406 11.61 10.68 14.17
C TYR A 406 12.96 11.28 14.59
N ASP A 407 14.08 10.66 14.19
CA ASP A 407 15.43 11.17 14.39
C ASP A 407 15.91 11.87 13.10
N THR A 408 15.64 13.18 13.02
CA THR A 408 16.00 14.01 11.87
C THR A 408 17.52 14.13 11.68
N GLU A 409 18.29 14.07 12.77
CA GLU A 409 19.74 14.16 12.78
C GLU A 409 20.35 12.90 12.17
N ALA A 410 19.98 11.73 12.70
CA ALA A 410 20.44 10.45 12.16
C ALA A 410 19.98 10.24 10.71
N THR A 411 18.76 10.68 10.38
CA THR A 411 18.26 10.63 9.00
C THR A 411 19.08 11.52 8.06
N ALA A 412 19.44 12.74 8.48
CA ALA A 412 20.34 13.60 7.71
C ALA A 412 21.72 12.97 7.50
N GLN A 413 22.28 12.32 8.53
CA GLN A 413 23.55 11.60 8.41
C GLN A 413 23.45 10.41 7.44
N ALA A 414 22.34 9.67 7.45
CA ALA A 414 22.09 8.59 6.51
C ALA A 414 21.97 9.09 5.06
N LEU A 415 21.32 10.24 4.84
CA LEU A 415 21.27 10.90 3.53
C LEU A 415 22.67 11.34 3.07
N TYR A 416 23.47 11.93 3.97
CA TYR A 416 24.86 12.30 3.64
C TYR A 416 25.70 11.08 3.25
N ARG A 417 25.58 9.99 4.02
CA ARG A 417 26.23 8.71 3.70
C ARG A 417 25.77 8.18 2.35
N ALA A 418 24.48 8.23 2.05
CA ALA A 418 23.92 7.78 0.78
C ALA A 418 24.52 8.54 -0.41
N LEU A 419 24.59 9.87 -0.32
CA LEU A 419 25.14 10.75 -1.36
C LEU A 419 26.66 10.56 -1.56
N THR A 420 27.38 10.21 -0.52
CA THR A 420 28.85 10.05 -0.54
C THR A 420 29.30 8.60 -0.66
N MET A 421 28.37 7.66 -0.84
CA MET A 421 28.64 6.23 -0.86
C MET A 421 29.45 5.82 -2.10
N SER A 422 30.52 5.06 -1.88
CA SER A 422 31.35 4.53 -2.97
C SER A 422 30.54 3.62 -3.90
N LEU A 423 30.87 3.63 -5.19
CA LEU A 423 30.20 2.81 -6.20
C LEU A 423 30.16 1.32 -5.81
N ALA A 424 31.27 0.79 -5.29
CA ALA A 424 31.36 -0.61 -4.89
C ALA A 424 30.36 -0.97 -3.78
N GLU A 425 30.19 -0.09 -2.77
CA GLU A 425 29.20 -0.32 -1.71
C GLU A 425 27.77 -0.19 -2.25
N ARG A 426 27.51 0.78 -3.14
CA ARG A 426 26.19 0.94 -3.78
C ARG A 426 25.78 -0.30 -4.57
N GLN A 427 26.69 -0.82 -5.40
CA GLN A 427 26.47 -2.04 -6.18
C GLN A 427 26.22 -3.26 -5.29
N ALA A 428 27.01 -3.45 -4.23
CA ALA A 428 26.82 -4.56 -3.30
C ALA A 428 25.44 -4.51 -2.61
N ARG A 429 25.03 -3.33 -2.15
CA ARG A 429 23.71 -3.10 -1.54
C ARG A 429 22.58 -3.34 -2.53
N HIS A 430 22.67 -2.76 -3.72
CA HIS A 430 21.67 -2.92 -4.78
C HIS A 430 21.50 -4.39 -5.18
N GLN A 431 22.61 -5.12 -5.33
CA GLN A 431 22.59 -6.55 -5.66
C GLN A 431 21.84 -7.37 -4.61
N ALA A 432 22.07 -7.11 -3.32
CA ALA A 432 21.34 -7.79 -2.24
C ALA A 432 19.82 -7.49 -2.30
N LEU A 433 19.44 -6.23 -2.53
CA LEU A 433 18.02 -5.85 -2.64
C LEU A 433 17.36 -6.45 -3.88
N MET A 434 18.06 -6.48 -5.01
CA MET A 434 17.55 -7.07 -6.26
C MET A 434 17.37 -8.58 -6.14
N ALA A 435 18.33 -9.30 -5.52
CA ALA A 435 18.21 -10.74 -5.31
C ALA A 435 16.95 -11.09 -4.50
N HIS A 436 16.63 -10.30 -3.47
CA HIS A 436 15.38 -10.46 -2.72
C HIS A 436 14.14 -10.21 -3.59
N LEU A 437 14.14 -9.15 -4.40
CA LEU A 437 13.01 -8.82 -5.28
C LEU A 437 12.75 -9.87 -6.37
N GLU A 438 13.80 -10.53 -6.86
CA GLU A 438 13.70 -11.62 -7.84
C GLU A 438 13.15 -12.90 -7.21
N GLU A 439 13.48 -13.20 -5.96
CA GLU A 439 12.97 -14.37 -5.24
C GLU A 439 11.52 -14.17 -4.72
N PHE A 440 11.23 -12.98 -4.21
CA PHE A 440 9.97 -12.62 -3.56
C PHE A 440 9.20 -11.59 -4.38
N ASP A 441 8.94 -11.92 -5.64
CA ASP A 441 8.19 -11.07 -6.57
C ASP A 441 6.66 -11.09 -6.31
N LEU A 442 5.93 -10.29 -7.10
CA LEU A 442 4.48 -10.21 -7.03
C LEU A 442 3.78 -11.56 -7.34
N LYS A 443 4.36 -12.37 -8.23
CA LYS A 443 3.79 -13.68 -8.58
C LYS A 443 3.88 -14.63 -7.39
N ARG A 444 5.00 -14.61 -6.65
CA ARG A 444 5.21 -15.39 -5.44
C ARG A 444 4.21 -15.02 -4.35
N TRP A 445 3.94 -13.73 -4.14
CA TRP A 445 2.91 -13.25 -3.21
C TRP A 445 1.53 -13.82 -3.57
N CYS A 446 1.12 -13.66 -4.83
CA CYS A 446 -0.15 -14.16 -5.35
C CYS A 446 -0.29 -15.68 -5.19
N PHE A 447 0.70 -16.43 -5.69
CA PHE A 447 0.71 -17.89 -5.64
C PHE A 447 0.64 -18.40 -4.19
N SER A 448 1.39 -17.80 -3.28
CA SER A 448 1.43 -18.24 -1.88
C SER A 448 0.07 -18.06 -1.19
N PHE A 449 -0.59 -16.92 -1.40
CA PHE A 449 -1.91 -16.67 -0.82
C PHE A 449 -2.98 -17.59 -1.43
N LEU A 450 -3.03 -17.68 -2.76
CA LEU A 450 -4.03 -18.49 -3.46
C LEU A 450 -3.84 -19.99 -3.23
N SER A 451 -2.60 -20.47 -3.08
CA SER A 451 -2.33 -21.86 -2.71
C SER A 451 -2.94 -22.20 -1.35
N ASP A 452 -2.74 -21.35 -0.35
CA ASP A 452 -3.30 -21.55 0.98
C ASP A 452 -4.83 -21.42 0.99
N LEU A 453 -5.41 -20.53 0.18
CA LEU A 453 -6.87 -20.40 0.03
C LEU A 453 -7.49 -21.62 -0.67
N ASN A 454 -6.85 -22.15 -1.70
CA ASN A 454 -7.33 -23.34 -2.42
C ASN A 454 -7.21 -24.62 -1.58
N ALA A 455 -6.17 -24.75 -0.74
CA ALA A 455 -6.00 -25.91 0.14
C ALA A 455 -7.17 -26.10 1.12
N VAL A 456 -7.91 -25.04 1.44
CA VAL A 456 -9.13 -25.12 2.27
C VAL A 456 -10.22 -25.96 1.60
N LEU A 457 -10.37 -25.86 0.27
CA LEU A 457 -11.33 -26.66 -0.50
C LEU A 457 -11.03 -28.17 -0.44
N GLU A 458 -9.75 -28.54 -0.47
CA GLU A 458 -9.32 -29.94 -0.44
C GLU A 458 -9.53 -30.60 0.92
N THR A 459 -9.45 -29.80 1.99
CA THR A 459 -9.63 -30.28 3.37
C THR A 459 -11.11 -30.53 3.68
N GLU A 460 -12.04 -29.74 3.13
CA GLU A 460 -13.49 -29.94 3.27
C GLU A 460 -14.05 -31.06 2.37
N ALA A 461 -13.41 -31.33 1.23
CA ALA A 461 -13.81 -32.39 0.30
C ALA A 461 -13.45 -33.81 0.79
N THR A 462 -12.63 -33.93 1.83
CA THR A 462 -12.22 -35.21 2.41
C THR A 462 -13.00 -35.42 3.72
N PRO A 463 -14.19 -36.05 3.72
CA PRO A 463 -14.83 -36.41 4.96
C PRO A 463 -13.90 -37.36 5.70
N SER A 464 -13.59 -37.04 6.96
CA SER A 464 -12.89 -37.92 7.87
C SER A 464 -13.63 -39.27 7.90
N LEU A 465 -13.08 -40.25 7.18
CA LEU A 465 -13.33 -41.66 7.43
C LEU A 465 -12.70 -42.00 8.79
N GLN A 466 -13.38 -41.59 9.86
CA GLN A 466 -13.14 -42.12 11.19
C GLN A 466 -14.24 -43.13 11.50
N ASN A 467 -13.85 -44.39 11.35
CA ASN A 467 -14.49 -45.56 11.94
C ASN A 467 -14.37 -45.54 13.46
#